data_AF-A0A9W6C4H3-F1
#
_entry.id   AF-A0A9W6C4H3-F1
#
_cell.length_a   1.000
_cell.length_b   1.000
_cell.length_c   1.000
_cell.angle_alpha   90.00
_cell.angle_beta   90.00
_cell.angle_gamma   90.00
#
_symmetry.space_group_name_H-M   'P 1'
#
loop_
_entity.id
_entity.type
_entity.pdbx_description
1 polymer ?
#
loop_
_entity_poly.entity_id
_entity_poly.type
_entity_poly.pdbx_seq_one_letter_code
_entity_poly.pdbx_strand_id
1 'polypeptide(L)'
;MPTLVNHDPRPPPTSGGNVANVDEDAGAVGRDIRPADGLSIPTVGQLIRRALPASAVAVISFPALAWFLPDAAPELLWFLATLAVFGLLMLVHHFAQAPRPRFNKKVSKVRWQGALSSAPKFRIVPSDPDVRAAAGLAACAIIEGLVVMVAVLLGMLLGKGSENQEGHQSKLHFGLRTAAAADLNAMLVYRGDPHVTEHLGHAPLSRDEVQERIQSRLSGQDPVPGWFVRGVAVLLEGRMIGDATLRLQPGPKGQSWQLWIGYALRPEVWGRGLATEVVTELVGIGEELGLSVWAETFAENIASRRVLEKAGLELVEEVLAEGRLCRVFRKR
;
A
#
# COMPACT_ATOMS: atom_id res chain seq x y z
N MET A 1 -69.39 31.92 -28.75
CA MET A 1 -68.45 30.97 -29.40
C MET A 1 -68.65 29.57 -28.80
N PRO A 2 -68.26 28.47 -29.48
CA PRO A 2 -69.08 27.25 -29.46
C PRO A 2 -68.33 25.98 -28.99
N THR A 3 -69.01 24.82 -29.18
CA THR A 3 -68.45 23.45 -29.30
C THR A 3 -67.81 22.79 -28.06
N LEU A 4 -67.98 21.49 -27.77
CA LEU A 4 -68.78 20.39 -28.33
C LEU A 4 -69.25 19.50 -27.14
N VAL A 5 -70.54 19.18 -27.05
CA VAL A 5 -71.14 17.86 -27.36
C VAL A 5 -70.50 16.66 -26.63
N ASN A 6 -71.33 15.97 -25.84
CA ASN A 6 -71.05 14.69 -25.21
C ASN A 6 -72.26 13.76 -25.45
N HIS A 7 -72.02 12.47 -25.75
CA HIS A 7 -73.06 11.52 -26.16
C HIS A 7 -73.10 10.29 -25.22
N ASP A 8 -74.18 10.18 -24.44
CA ASP A 8 -74.72 8.91 -23.90
C ASP A 8 -75.40 8.15 -25.09
N PRO A 9 -75.56 6.80 -25.12
CA PRO A 9 -76.14 6.00 -24.03
C PRO A 9 -75.59 4.56 -23.79
N ARG A 10 -76.22 3.87 -22.83
CA ARG A 10 -76.11 2.44 -22.44
C ARG A 10 -76.97 1.52 -23.36
N PRO A 11 -77.18 0.21 -23.07
CA PRO A 11 -76.29 -0.96 -22.88
C PRO A 11 -76.58 -1.98 -24.04
N PRO A 12 -76.98 -3.28 -23.86
CA PRO A 12 -76.44 -4.47 -23.16
C PRO A 12 -75.76 -5.43 -24.22
N PRO A 13 -75.82 -6.80 -24.27
CA PRO A 13 -76.22 -7.89 -23.35
C PRO A 13 -75.15 -9.02 -23.16
N THR A 14 -75.42 -10.29 -23.54
CA THR A 14 -74.69 -11.51 -23.09
C THR A 14 -74.66 -12.68 -24.11
N SER A 15 -73.57 -13.46 -24.12
CA SER A 15 -73.48 -14.90 -24.52
C SER A 15 -72.16 -15.49 -23.94
N GLY A 16 -71.94 -16.80 -23.77
CA GLY A 16 -72.79 -18.00 -23.92
C GLY A 16 -72.03 -19.16 -24.60
N GLY A 17 -71.65 -20.23 -23.87
CA GLY A 17 -70.88 -21.36 -24.46
C GLY A 17 -70.57 -22.56 -23.54
N ASN A 18 -71.14 -23.72 -23.86
CA ASN A 18 -71.08 -25.01 -23.15
C ASN A 18 -70.51 -26.12 -24.07
N VAL A 19 -70.00 -27.29 -23.66
CA VAL A 19 -69.58 -27.90 -22.36
C VAL A 19 -68.72 -29.13 -22.70
N ALA A 20 -67.71 -29.52 -21.90
CA ALA A 20 -67.09 -30.87 -21.97
C ALA A 20 -66.28 -31.26 -20.71
N ASN A 21 -66.78 -32.26 -19.96
CA ASN A 21 -66.00 -33.14 -19.06
C ASN A 21 -65.98 -34.55 -19.65
N VAL A 22 -64.93 -35.34 -19.35
CA VAL A 22 -64.86 -36.81 -19.03
C VAL A 22 -63.42 -36.96 -18.45
N ASP A 23 -63.16 -37.28 -17.16
CA ASP A 23 -63.31 -38.56 -16.41
C ASP A 23 -62.42 -39.70 -17.00
N GLU A 24 -61.90 -40.74 -16.33
CA GLU A 24 -61.70 -41.23 -14.94
C GLU A 24 -60.46 -42.19 -15.02
N ASP A 25 -59.76 -42.74 -14.02
CA ASP A 25 -59.72 -42.77 -12.53
C ASP A 25 -58.24 -43.17 -12.15
N ALA A 26 -57.99 -43.60 -10.89
CA ALA A 26 -57.16 -44.74 -10.48
C ALA A 26 -55.98 -44.43 -9.52
N GLY A 27 -56.27 -44.54 -8.22
CA GLY A 27 -55.64 -45.62 -7.44
C GLY A 27 -54.27 -45.37 -6.80
N ALA A 28 -54.28 -44.77 -5.60
CA ALA A 28 -53.42 -45.06 -4.44
C ALA A 28 -51.93 -45.49 -4.63
N VAL A 29 -51.01 -44.69 -4.07
CA VAL A 29 -50.25 -45.08 -2.85
C VAL A 29 -49.60 -43.82 -2.26
N GLY A 30 -49.71 -43.65 -0.94
CA GLY A 30 -49.20 -42.47 -0.25
C GLY A 30 -47.67 -42.43 -0.17
N ARG A 31 -47.09 -41.28 -0.48
CA ARG A 31 -45.84 -40.82 0.13
C ARG A 31 -45.99 -39.35 0.50
N ASP A 32 -45.83 -39.04 1.78
CA ASP A 32 -46.04 -37.70 2.38
C ASP A 32 -45.00 -36.69 1.88
N ILE A 33 -45.20 -36.17 0.67
CA ILE A 33 -44.46 -35.02 0.15
C ILE A 33 -45.21 -33.76 0.62
N ARG A 34 -44.91 -33.35 1.85
CA ARG A 34 -45.29 -32.02 2.35
C ARG A 34 -44.81 -30.96 1.35
N PRO A 35 -45.59 -29.89 1.10
CA PRO A 35 -45.08 -28.75 0.35
C PRO A 35 -43.82 -28.22 1.04
N ALA A 36 -42.79 -27.88 0.26
CA ALA A 36 -41.49 -27.42 0.77
C ALA A 36 -41.52 -25.94 1.21
N ASP A 37 -42.57 -25.56 1.93
CA ASP A 37 -42.72 -24.25 2.52
C ASP A 37 -41.67 -24.05 3.63
N GLY A 38 -40.87 -22.98 3.53
CA GLY A 38 -39.93 -22.62 4.57
C GLY A 38 -38.49 -23.15 4.46
N LEU A 39 -38.03 -23.61 3.29
CA LEU A 39 -36.58 -23.76 3.06
C LEU A 39 -35.90 -22.38 3.00
N SER A 40 -35.47 -21.89 4.17
CA SER A 40 -34.82 -20.59 4.34
C SER A 40 -33.47 -20.53 3.60
N ILE A 41 -33.44 -19.79 2.49
CA ILE A 41 -32.20 -19.41 1.80
C ILE A 41 -31.31 -18.65 2.81
N PRO A 42 -30.03 -19.01 2.99
CA PRO A 42 -29.17 -18.33 3.96
C PRO A 42 -29.00 -16.85 3.59
N THR A 43 -29.15 -15.98 4.58
CA THR A 43 -28.94 -14.54 4.42
C THR A 43 -27.47 -14.24 4.09
N VAL A 44 -27.22 -13.09 3.44
CA VAL A 44 -25.84 -12.66 3.08
C VAL A 44 -24.92 -12.61 4.32
N GLY A 45 -25.43 -12.20 5.49
CA GLY A 45 -24.67 -12.24 6.74
C GLY A 45 -24.32 -13.65 7.24
N GLN A 46 -25.18 -14.65 7.00
CA GLN A 46 -24.89 -16.06 7.30
C GLN A 46 -23.89 -16.67 6.31
N LEU A 47 -23.96 -16.28 5.03
CA LEU A 47 -22.96 -16.65 4.01
C LEU A 47 -21.57 -16.09 4.35
N ILE A 48 -21.48 -14.79 4.63
CA ILE A 48 -20.22 -14.14 5.06
C ILE A 48 -19.66 -14.82 6.31
N ARG A 49 -20.48 -15.02 7.35
CA ARG A 49 -20.02 -15.67 8.60
C ARG A 49 -19.50 -17.11 8.39
N ARG A 50 -20.00 -17.83 7.38
CA ARG A 50 -19.52 -19.17 7.00
C ARG A 50 -18.29 -19.15 6.09
N ALA A 51 -18.07 -18.07 5.34
CA ALA A 51 -16.83 -17.89 4.58
C ALA A 51 -15.62 -17.53 5.48
N LEU A 52 -15.86 -16.86 6.62
CA LEU A 52 -14.81 -16.38 7.54
C LEU A 52 -13.68 -17.38 7.84
N PRO A 53 -13.89 -18.69 8.12
CA PRO A 53 -12.79 -19.62 8.39
C PRO A 53 -11.86 -19.81 7.18
N ALA A 54 -12.42 -19.93 5.97
CA ALA A 54 -11.64 -20.04 4.74
C ALA A 54 -10.96 -18.71 4.39
N SER A 55 -11.64 -17.57 4.60
CA SER A 55 -11.04 -16.24 4.41
C SER A 55 -9.91 -15.96 5.40
N ALA A 56 -10.02 -16.41 6.66
CA ALA A 56 -8.96 -16.28 7.65
C ALA A 56 -7.73 -17.12 7.28
N VAL A 57 -7.93 -18.37 6.84
CA VAL A 57 -6.85 -19.20 6.28
C VAL A 57 -6.20 -18.50 5.08
N ALA A 58 -6.96 -17.89 4.17
CA ALA A 58 -6.39 -17.20 3.01
C ALA A 58 -5.54 -15.98 3.41
N VAL A 59 -6.06 -15.12 4.30
CA VAL A 59 -5.37 -13.90 4.74
C VAL A 59 -4.12 -14.21 5.59
N ILE A 60 -4.13 -15.29 6.37
CA ILE A 60 -2.99 -15.67 7.22
C ILE A 60 -1.96 -16.50 6.46
N SER A 61 -2.38 -17.43 5.59
CA SER A 61 -1.46 -18.42 5.02
C SER A 61 -0.50 -17.82 3.99
N PHE A 62 -0.89 -16.83 3.18
CA PHE A 62 0.05 -16.24 2.21
C PHE A 62 1.19 -15.44 2.87
N PRO A 63 0.93 -14.56 3.87
CA PRO A 63 2.00 -13.98 4.70
C PRO A 63 2.79 -15.02 5.49
N ALA A 64 2.15 -16.09 6.00
CA ALA A 64 2.87 -17.16 6.69
C ALA A 64 3.80 -17.96 5.75
N LEU A 65 3.41 -18.18 4.49
CA LEU A 65 4.30 -18.76 3.48
C LEU A 65 5.51 -17.84 3.24
N ALA A 66 5.29 -16.53 3.10
CA ALA A 66 6.37 -15.55 2.96
C ALA A 66 7.32 -15.51 4.17
N TRP A 67 6.80 -15.73 5.38
CA TRP A 67 7.60 -15.79 6.60
C TRP A 67 8.42 -17.09 6.75
N PHE A 68 7.86 -18.24 6.35
CA PHE A 68 8.48 -19.55 6.60
C PHE A 68 9.27 -20.14 5.40
N LEU A 69 9.11 -19.60 4.20
CA LEU A 69 9.88 -19.98 3.01
C LEU A 69 10.84 -18.84 2.64
N PRO A 70 12.17 -19.04 2.72
CA PRO A 70 13.11 -18.01 2.26
C PRO A 70 13.03 -17.85 0.74
N ASP A 71 13.34 -16.65 0.22
CA ASP A 71 13.33 -16.35 -1.22
C ASP A 71 14.19 -17.31 -2.04
N ALA A 72 15.30 -17.80 -1.46
CA ALA A 72 16.21 -18.77 -2.06
C ALA A 72 15.70 -20.22 -2.02
N ALA A 73 14.47 -20.48 -1.54
CA ALA A 73 13.87 -21.81 -1.60
C ALA A 73 13.58 -22.22 -3.06
N PRO A 74 13.75 -23.51 -3.44
CA PRO A 74 13.45 -23.96 -4.79
C PRO A 74 12.01 -23.66 -5.22
N GLU A 75 11.79 -23.27 -6.48
CA GLU A 75 10.46 -22.99 -7.04
C GLU A 75 9.45 -24.13 -6.80
N LEU A 76 9.93 -25.38 -6.83
CA LEU A 76 9.13 -26.56 -6.52
C LEU A 76 8.58 -26.57 -5.08
N LEU A 77 9.36 -26.07 -4.10
CA LEU A 77 8.92 -25.99 -2.71
C LEU A 77 7.86 -24.90 -2.53
N TRP A 78 8.06 -23.74 -3.14
CA TRP A 78 7.07 -22.66 -3.23
C TRP A 78 5.76 -23.13 -3.89
N PHE A 79 5.86 -23.87 -5.00
CA PHE A 79 4.71 -24.45 -5.69
C PHE A 79 3.95 -25.45 -4.81
N LEU A 80 4.67 -26.40 -4.17
CA LEU A 80 4.07 -27.40 -3.28
C LEU A 80 3.40 -26.79 -2.05
N ALA A 81 4.03 -25.77 -1.44
CA ALA A 81 3.47 -25.08 -0.28
C ALA A 81 2.24 -24.23 -0.64
N THR A 82 2.27 -23.56 -1.80
CA THR A 82 1.10 -22.87 -2.38
C THR A 82 -0.04 -23.85 -2.65
N LEU A 83 0.25 -25.01 -3.25
CA LEU A 83 -0.71 -26.07 -3.51
C LEU A 83 -1.32 -26.63 -2.20
N ALA A 84 -0.51 -26.78 -1.15
CA ALA A 84 -0.97 -27.20 0.17
C ALA A 84 -1.94 -26.17 0.80
N VAL A 85 -1.65 -24.86 0.67
CA VAL A 85 -2.57 -23.79 1.11
C VAL A 85 -3.87 -23.81 0.32
N PHE A 86 -3.84 -23.99 -1.01
CA PHE A 86 -5.05 -24.16 -1.81
C PHE A 86 -5.84 -25.43 -1.43
N GLY A 87 -5.16 -26.54 -1.11
CA GLY A 87 -5.77 -27.75 -0.60
C GLY A 87 -6.48 -27.53 0.75
N LEU A 88 -5.80 -26.87 1.69
CA LEU A 88 -6.36 -26.50 2.99
C LEU A 88 -7.56 -25.54 2.85
N LEU A 89 -7.48 -24.55 1.95
CA LEU A 89 -8.58 -23.64 1.64
C LEU A 89 -9.81 -24.38 1.11
N MET A 90 -9.62 -25.32 0.17
CA MET A 90 -10.71 -26.15 -0.35
C MET A 90 -11.29 -27.08 0.73
N LEU A 91 -10.46 -27.65 1.60
CA LEU A 91 -10.89 -28.52 2.70
C LEU A 91 -11.71 -27.75 3.74
N VAL A 92 -11.21 -26.60 4.21
CA VAL A 92 -11.90 -25.72 5.17
C VAL A 92 -13.20 -25.18 4.55
N HIS A 93 -13.18 -24.77 3.28
CA HIS A 93 -14.39 -24.34 2.58
C HIS A 93 -15.41 -25.49 2.43
N HIS A 94 -14.97 -26.72 2.16
CA HIS A 94 -15.84 -27.89 2.07
C HIS A 94 -16.57 -28.18 3.39
N PHE A 95 -15.87 -28.14 4.53
CA PHE A 95 -16.49 -28.33 5.85
C PHE A 95 -17.31 -27.11 6.32
N ALA A 96 -17.02 -25.90 5.84
CA ALA A 96 -17.78 -24.69 6.15
C ALA A 96 -19.07 -24.53 5.30
N GLN A 97 -19.18 -25.22 4.16
CA GLN A 97 -20.42 -25.28 3.39
C GLN A 97 -21.51 -26.02 4.17
N ALA A 98 -22.65 -25.36 4.38
CA ALA A 98 -23.82 -26.01 4.97
C ALA A 98 -24.40 -27.09 4.02
N PRO A 99 -25.07 -28.14 4.53
CA PRO A 99 -25.70 -29.18 3.71
C PRO A 99 -26.65 -28.58 2.66
N ARG A 100 -26.23 -28.62 1.39
CA ARG A 100 -27.02 -28.09 0.26
C ARG A 100 -28.16 -29.07 -0.06
N PRO A 101 -29.43 -28.62 -0.16
CA PRO A 101 -30.55 -29.50 -0.49
C PRO A 101 -30.35 -30.18 -1.85
N ARG A 102 -30.49 -31.51 -1.87
CA ARG A 102 -30.35 -32.34 -3.08
C ARG A 102 -31.65 -32.32 -3.90
N PHE A 103 -31.76 -31.39 -4.85
CA PHE A 103 -32.89 -31.36 -5.78
C PHE A 103 -32.81 -32.50 -6.78
N ASN A 104 -33.90 -33.26 -6.92
CA ASN A 104 -33.97 -34.48 -7.74
C ASN A 104 -34.12 -34.23 -9.25
N LYS A 105 -34.10 -32.96 -9.70
CA LYS A 105 -34.23 -32.55 -11.10
C LYS A 105 -33.06 -31.68 -11.53
N LYS A 106 -32.49 -31.98 -12.70
CA LYS A 106 -31.45 -31.15 -13.33
C LYS A 106 -32.09 -29.96 -14.05
N VAL A 107 -32.18 -28.81 -13.39
CA VAL A 107 -32.56 -27.53 -14.05
C VAL A 107 -31.46 -27.16 -15.05
N SER A 108 -31.82 -26.83 -16.30
CA SER A 108 -30.84 -26.47 -17.33
C SER A 108 -30.14 -25.15 -17.01
N LYS A 109 -28.83 -25.09 -17.33
CA LYS A 109 -27.96 -23.95 -16.97
C LYS A 109 -28.53 -22.60 -17.41
N VAL A 110 -29.06 -22.55 -18.63
CA VAL A 110 -29.67 -21.37 -19.26
C VAL A 110 -30.85 -20.82 -18.43
N ARG A 111 -31.72 -21.70 -17.89
CA ARG A 111 -32.91 -21.27 -17.15
C ARG A 111 -32.57 -20.54 -15.85
N TRP A 112 -31.66 -21.09 -15.03
CA TRP A 112 -31.29 -20.42 -13.78
C TRP A 112 -30.37 -19.21 -14.01
N GLN A 113 -29.52 -19.21 -15.06
CA GLN A 113 -28.72 -18.04 -15.42
C GLN A 113 -29.59 -16.85 -15.87
N GLY A 114 -30.65 -17.10 -16.66
CA GLY A 114 -31.60 -16.06 -17.04
C GLY A 114 -32.38 -15.47 -15.86
N ALA A 115 -32.76 -16.31 -14.88
CA ALA A 115 -33.35 -15.84 -13.63
C ALA A 115 -32.37 -14.96 -12.83
N LEU A 116 -31.11 -15.40 -12.69
CA LEU A 116 -30.08 -14.70 -11.93
C LEU A 116 -29.75 -13.30 -12.50
N SER A 117 -29.73 -13.15 -13.82
CA SER A 117 -29.45 -11.86 -14.48
C SER A 117 -30.65 -10.92 -14.57
N SER A 118 -31.88 -11.47 -14.50
CA SER A 118 -33.13 -10.70 -14.53
C SER A 118 -33.53 -10.16 -13.15
N ALA A 119 -33.31 -10.92 -12.08
CA ALA A 119 -33.78 -10.58 -10.73
C ALA A 119 -33.32 -9.19 -10.22
N PRO A 120 -32.05 -8.75 -10.40
CA PRO A 120 -31.62 -7.43 -9.97
C PRO A 120 -32.27 -6.28 -10.74
N LYS A 121 -32.62 -6.50 -12.02
CA LYS A 121 -33.14 -5.48 -12.94
C LYS A 121 -34.64 -5.25 -12.80
N PHE A 122 -35.39 -6.32 -12.54
CA PHE A 122 -36.86 -6.29 -12.55
C PHE A 122 -37.51 -6.59 -11.20
N ARG A 123 -36.75 -7.04 -10.19
CA ARG A 123 -37.26 -7.58 -8.90
C ARG A 123 -38.23 -8.76 -9.02
N ILE A 124 -38.40 -9.33 -10.21
CA ILE A 124 -39.25 -10.50 -10.46
C ILE A 124 -38.53 -11.74 -9.94
N VAL A 125 -39.15 -12.43 -8.98
CA VAL A 125 -38.71 -13.76 -8.51
C VAL A 125 -39.35 -14.83 -9.43
N PRO A 126 -38.60 -15.85 -9.88
CA PRO A 126 -39.17 -16.92 -10.71
C PRO A 126 -40.36 -17.62 -10.04
N SER A 127 -41.41 -17.92 -10.82
CA SER A 127 -42.59 -18.66 -10.36
C SER A 127 -42.31 -20.16 -10.14
N ASP A 128 -41.41 -20.75 -10.94
CA ASP A 128 -40.94 -22.13 -10.82
C ASP A 128 -40.04 -22.31 -9.57
N PRO A 129 -40.40 -23.19 -8.61
CA PRO A 129 -39.64 -23.41 -7.38
C PRO A 129 -38.28 -24.07 -7.61
N ASP A 130 -38.16 -24.99 -8.59
CA ASP A 130 -36.90 -25.66 -8.92
C ASP A 130 -35.92 -24.63 -9.51
N VAL A 131 -36.40 -23.70 -10.34
CA VAL A 131 -35.60 -22.58 -10.88
C VAL A 131 -35.22 -21.56 -9.81
N ARG A 132 -36.12 -21.21 -8.87
CA ARG A 132 -35.76 -20.37 -7.69
C ARG A 132 -34.61 -20.98 -6.91
N ALA A 133 -34.72 -22.27 -6.58
CA ALA A 133 -33.72 -22.97 -5.78
C ALA A 133 -32.37 -23.10 -6.50
N ALA A 134 -32.37 -23.43 -7.80
CA ALA A 134 -31.16 -23.49 -8.61
C ALA A 134 -30.45 -22.12 -8.71
N ALA A 135 -31.20 -21.03 -8.92
CA ALA A 135 -30.65 -19.68 -8.95
C ALA A 135 -30.11 -19.24 -7.58
N GLY A 136 -30.82 -19.56 -6.49
CA GLY A 136 -30.38 -19.29 -5.12
C GLY A 136 -29.09 -20.02 -4.73
N LEU A 137 -28.97 -21.31 -5.07
CA LEU A 137 -27.74 -22.09 -4.87
C LEU A 137 -26.57 -21.52 -5.68
N ALA A 138 -26.80 -21.12 -6.94
CA ALA A 138 -25.78 -20.49 -7.76
C ALA A 138 -25.34 -19.13 -7.19
N ALA A 139 -26.28 -18.30 -6.73
CA ALA A 139 -25.98 -17.02 -6.07
C ALA A 139 -25.12 -17.21 -4.82
N CYS A 140 -25.45 -18.20 -3.97
CA CYS A 140 -24.66 -18.53 -2.78
C CYS A 140 -23.24 -18.93 -3.15
N ALA A 141 -23.06 -19.84 -4.12
CA ALA A 141 -21.74 -20.30 -4.55
C ALA A 141 -20.89 -19.18 -5.20
N ILE A 142 -21.51 -18.24 -5.92
CA ILE A 142 -20.83 -17.06 -6.47
C ILE A 142 -20.37 -16.12 -5.36
N ILE A 143 -21.22 -15.84 -4.35
CA ILE A 143 -20.87 -14.99 -3.21
C ILE A 143 -19.77 -15.64 -2.36
N GLU A 144 -19.88 -16.93 -2.06
CA GLU A 144 -18.87 -17.71 -1.36
C GLU A 144 -17.51 -17.66 -2.09
N GLY A 145 -17.51 -17.89 -3.40
CA GLY A 145 -16.31 -17.82 -4.23
C GLY A 145 -15.68 -16.42 -4.29
N LEU A 146 -16.49 -15.36 -4.43
CA LEU A 146 -16.00 -13.98 -4.43
C LEU A 146 -15.36 -13.58 -3.09
N VAL A 147 -15.95 -13.98 -1.95
CA VAL A 147 -15.40 -13.68 -0.62
C VAL A 147 -14.07 -14.40 -0.38
N VAL A 148 -13.92 -15.65 -0.86
CA VAL A 148 -12.62 -16.36 -0.81
C VAL A 148 -11.61 -15.72 -1.76
N MET A 149 -12.00 -15.35 -2.98
CA MET A 149 -11.12 -14.71 -3.97
C MET A 149 -10.57 -13.36 -3.46
N VAL A 150 -11.42 -12.52 -2.86
CA VAL A 150 -10.99 -11.24 -2.26
C VAL A 150 -10.06 -11.48 -1.07
N ALA A 151 -10.29 -12.51 -0.24
CA ALA A 151 -9.41 -12.87 0.86
C ALA A 151 -8.03 -13.38 0.39
N VAL A 152 -7.97 -14.13 -0.71
CA VAL A 152 -6.71 -14.56 -1.34
C VAL A 152 -5.94 -13.36 -1.90
N LEU A 153 -6.61 -12.46 -2.64
CA LEU A 153 -5.98 -11.24 -3.16
C LEU A 153 -5.45 -10.35 -2.04
N LEU A 154 -6.20 -10.20 -0.93
CA LEU A 154 -5.76 -9.46 0.24
C LEU A 154 -4.57 -10.12 0.94
N GLY A 155 -4.58 -11.45 1.10
CA GLY A 155 -3.44 -12.20 1.65
C GLY A 155 -2.16 -12.06 0.80
N MET A 156 -2.29 -12.08 -0.53
CA MET A 156 -1.18 -11.83 -1.45
C MET A 156 -0.66 -10.39 -1.36
N LEU A 157 -1.54 -9.39 -1.28
CA LEU A 157 -1.15 -7.98 -1.10
C LEU A 157 -0.45 -7.74 0.25
N LEU A 158 -0.91 -8.37 1.32
CA LEU A 158 -0.27 -8.32 2.64
C LEU A 158 1.08 -9.05 2.66
N GLY A 159 1.20 -10.19 1.97
CA GLY A 159 2.47 -10.88 1.75
C GLY A 159 3.49 -9.98 1.03
N LYS A 160 3.08 -9.28 -0.03
CA LYS A 160 3.92 -8.28 -0.72
C LYS A 160 4.23 -7.04 0.11
N GLY A 161 3.39 -6.70 1.09
CA GLY A 161 3.71 -5.71 2.11
C GLY A 161 4.83 -6.19 3.06
N SER A 162 4.83 -7.48 3.39
CA SER A 162 5.86 -8.16 4.20
C SER A 162 7.17 -8.41 3.45
N GLU A 163 7.16 -8.43 2.13
CA GLU A 163 8.34 -8.58 1.24
C GLU A 163 9.35 -7.40 1.43
N ASN A 164 8.90 -6.27 1.99
CA ASN A 164 9.75 -5.14 2.43
C ASN A 164 10.30 -5.30 3.87
N GLN A 165 9.97 -6.38 4.58
CA GLN A 165 10.29 -6.60 6.00
C GLN A 165 10.57 -8.08 6.32
N GLU A 166 11.67 -8.65 5.81
CA GLU A 166 12.66 -9.40 6.64
C GLU A 166 13.90 -9.92 5.87
N GLY A 167 14.75 -8.99 5.41
CA GLY A 167 16.16 -9.33 5.21
C GLY A 167 16.89 -9.31 6.54
N HIS A 168 17.05 -10.46 7.24
CA HIS A 168 17.80 -10.53 8.52
C HIS A 168 19.34 -10.51 8.33
N GLN A 169 19.82 -9.48 7.64
CA GLN A 169 21.02 -8.76 8.04
C GLN A 169 20.51 -7.42 8.55
N SER A 170 20.90 -6.96 9.75
CA SER A 170 20.42 -5.68 10.30
C SER A 170 20.97 -4.47 9.54
N LYS A 171 20.48 -4.28 8.32
CA LYS A 171 20.65 -3.09 7.50
C LYS A 171 19.82 -2.00 8.17
N LEU A 172 20.47 -1.34 9.14
CA LEU A 172 19.93 -0.24 9.93
C LEU A 172 19.13 0.66 8.99
N HIS A 173 17.86 0.91 9.29
CA HIS A 173 16.99 1.69 8.40
C HIS A 173 17.45 3.15 8.37
N PHE A 174 18.38 3.40 7.44
CA PHE A 174 18.86 4.72 7.06
C PHE A 174 17.74 5.46 6.31
N GLY A 175 17.68 6.78 6.47
CA GLY A 175 16.75 7.59 5.70
C GLY A 175 17.06 9.07 5.79
N LEU A 176 16.69 9.80 4.75
CA LEU A 176 16.75 11.25 4.68
C LEU A 176 15.32 11.82 4.65
N ARG A 177 15.09 12.93 5.34
CA ARG A 177 13.86 13.73 5.23
C ARG A 177 14.15 15.20 5.45
N THR A 178 13.21 16.09 5.14
CA THR A 178 13.28 17.49 5.57
C THR A 178 13.42 17.56 7.10
N ALA A 179 14.33 18.40 7.59
CA ALA A 179 14.44 18.71 9.02
C ALA A 179 13.23 19.52 9.48
N ALA A 180 12.74 19.29 10.70
CA ALA A 180 11.52 19.86 11.25
C ALA A 180 11.79 20.57 12.59
N ALA A 181 10.87 21.45 13.03
CA ALA A 181 11.01 22.13 14.32
C ALA A 181 11.13 21.18 15.53
N ALA A 182 10.56 19.97 15.45
CA ALA A 182 10.68 18.92 16.45
C ALA A 182 12.12 18.37 16.60
N ASP A 183 12.98 18.55 15.60
CA ASP A 183 14.35 18.02 15.59
C ASP A 183 15.31 18.83 16.50
N LEU A 184 14.90 20.00 17.01
CA LEU A 184 15.71 20.92 17.83
C LEU A 184 16.52 20.22 18.92
N ASN A 185 15.87 19.36 19.73
CA ASN A 185 16.54 18.68 20.83
C ASN A 185 17.57 17.64 20.34
N ALA A 186 17.32 16.98 19.21
CA ALA A 186 18.25 16.01 18.62
C ALA A 186 19.43 16.71 17.92
N MET A 187 19.16 17.82 17.22
CA MET A 187 20.18 18.63 16.56
C MET A 187 21.14 19.28 17.58
N LEU A 188 20.63 19.74 18.72
CA LEU A 188 21.44 20.38 19.77
C LEU A 188 22.51 19.44 20.35
N VAL A 189 22.25 18.13 20.44
CA VAL A 189 23.21 17.13 21.01
C VAL A 189 24.58 17.18 20.31
N TYR A 190 24.61 17.39 19.00
CA TYR A 190 25.84 17.40 18.21
C TYR A 190 26.16 18.77 17.57
N ARG A 191 25.22 19.72 17.51
CA ARG A 191 25.53 21.11 17.11
C ARG A 191 26.06 21.96 18.27
N GLY A 192 25.80 21.57 19.52
CA GLY A 192 26.38 22.17 20.73
C GLY A 192 27.64 21.48 21.26
N ASP A 193 28.16 20.47 20.55
CA ASP A 193 29.36 19.71 20.96
C ASP A 193 30.64 20.28 20.31
N PRO A 194 31.61 20.79 21.09
CA PRO A 194 32.93 21.22 20.61
C PRO A 194 33.60 20.23 19.66
N HIS A 195 33.55 18.93 19.97
CA HIS A 195 34.23 17.89 19.20
C HIS A 195 33.62 17.68 17.81
N VAL A 196 32.32 17.93 17.66
CA VAL A 196 31.63 17.90 16.36
C VAL A 196 31.86 19.20 15.59
N THR A 197 31.97 20.34 16.29
CA THR A 197 32.16 21.66 15.64
C THR A 197 33.60 22.02 15.28
N GLU A 198 34.61 21.31 15.77
CA GLU A 198 36.06 21.56 15.55
C GLU A 198 36.45 21.76 14.06
N HIS A 199 35.71 21.10 13.16
CA HIS A 199 35.93 21.15 11.71
C HIS A 199 34.73 21.72 10.94
N LEU A 200 33.88 22.51 11.62
CA LEU A 200 32.79 23.28 11.02
C LEU A 200 33.14 24.77 11.03
N GLY A 201 32.57 25.54 10.11
CA GLY A 201 32.71 27.00 10.04
C GLY A 201 31.89 27.77 11.09
N HIS A 202 31.68 27.20 12.28
CA HIS A 202 31.00 27.85 13.40
C HIS A 202 31.36 27.19 14.74
N ALA A 203 31.28 27.96 15.83
CA ALA A 203 31.44 27.47 17.20
C ALA A 203 30.27 26.55 17.64
N PRO A 204 30.36 25.87 18.80
CA PRO A 204 29.22 25.20 19.44
C PRO A 204 28.01 26.12 19.55
N LEU A 205 26.86 25.65 19.07
CA LEU A 205 25.63 26.43 19.08
C LEU A 205 24.87 26.29 20.39
N SER A 206 24.32 27.40 20.86
CA SER A 206 23.26 27.42 21.86
C SER A 206 21.95 26.83 21.33
N ARG A 207 21.00 26.58 22.24
CA ARG A 207 19.65 26.13 21.90
C ARG A 207 18.96 27.05 20.90
N ASP A 208 19.11 28.36 21.06
CA ASP A 208 18.37 29.35 20.30
C ASP A 208 18.94 29.52 18.90
N GLU A 209 20.26 29.44 18.73
CA GLU A 209 20.93 29.39 17.42
C GLU A 209 20.58 28.11 16.63
N VAL A 210 20.43 26.96 17.30
CA VAL A 210 19.91 25.74 16.65
C VAL A 210 18.46 25.92 16.22
N GLN A 211 17.64 26.60 17.02
CA GLN A 211 16.25 26.89 16.69
C GLN A 211 16.14 27.84 15.48
N GLU A 212 16.88 28.95 15.48
CA GLU A 212 16.96 29.90 14.36
C GLU A 212 17.47 29.22 13.07
N ARG A 213 18.49 28.36 13.21
CA ARG A 213 19.02 27.56 12.08
C ARG A 213 17.99 26.60 11.50
N ILE A 214 17.15 25.98 12.33
CA ILE A 214 16.04 25.14 11.84
C ILE A 214 14.95 26.00 11.21
N GLN A 215 14.62 27.16 11.80
CA GLN A 215 13.58 28.06 11.29
C GLN A 215 13.93 28.68 9.94
N SER A 216 15.13 29.22 9.75
CA SER A 216 15.61 29.77 8.46
C SER A 216 15.59 28.73 7.33
N ARG A 217 16.10 27.52 7.60
CA ARG A 217 16.07 26.37 6.67
C ARG A 217 14.66 25.87 6.31
N LEU A 218 13.64 26.21 7.11
CA LEU A 218 12.24 25.84 6.91
C LEU A 218 11.38 26.95 6.29
N SER A 219 11.63 28.21 6.65
CA SER A 219 10.83 29.36 6.23
C SER A 219 11.11 29.81 4.80
N GLY A 220 12.20 29.34 4.19
CA GLY A 220 12.70 29.88 2.92
C GLY A 220 13.33 31.27 3.06
N GLN A 221 13.56 31.75 4.28
CA GLN A 221 14.39 32.93 4.55
C GLN A 221 15.86 32.50 4.51
N ASP A 222 16.34 32.39 3.28
CA ASP A 222 17.68 31.91 3.00
C ASP A 222 18.75 32.92 3.47
N PRO A 223 19.84 32.47 4.13
CA PRO A 223 20.74 33.34 4.90
C PRO A 223 21.61 34.28 4.03
N VAL A 224 21.63 34.08 2.72
CA VAL A 224 22.34 34.89 1.73
C VAL A 224 21.43 35.06 0.51
N PRO A 225 21.17 36.29 0.03
CA PRO A 225 20.34 36.51 -1.15
C PRO A 225 20.82 35.73 -2.38
N GLY A 226 19.93 34.94 -2.99
CA GLY A 226 20.23 34.12 -4.17
C GLY A 226 20.82 32.74 -3.86
N TRP A 227 21.05 32.40 -2.58
CA TRP A 227 21.22 31.00 -2.16
C TRP A 227 19.88 30.39 -1.77
N PHE A 228 19.74 29.08 -1.89
CA PHE A 228 18.60 28.32 -1.35
C PHE A 228 19.12 27.17 -0.47
N VAL A 229 18.90 27.26 0.83
CA VAL A 229 19.50 26.42 1.88
C VAL A 229 18.41 25.61 2.58
N ARG A 230 18.42 24.29 2.40
CA ARG A 230 17.43 23.37 3.00
C ARG A 230 18.11 22.38 3.95
N GLY A 231 17.49 22.16 5.09
CA GLY A 231 17.95 21.21 6.12
C GLY A 231 17.38 19.82 5.88
N VAL A 232 18.25 18.81 5.92
CA VAL A 232 17.89 17.39 5.78
C VAL A 232 18.24 16.67 7.08
N ALA A 233 17.28 16.08 7.76
CA ALA A 233 17.54 15.23 8.92
C ALA A 233 18.02 13.84 8.46
N VAL A 234 19.12 13.37 9.03
CA VAL A 234 19.67 12.03 8.81
C VAL A 234 19.11 11.10 9.88
N LEU A 235 18.41 10.06 9.45
CA LEU A 235 17.77 9.07 10.32
C LEU A 235 18.52 7.73 10.30
N LEU A 236 18.51 7.06 11.44
CA LEU A 236 18.92 5.67 11.60
C LEU A 236 17.90 4.99 12.53
N GLU A 237 17.22 3.96 12.05
CA GLU A 237 16.12 3.30 12.78
C GLU A 237 15.02 4.29 13.21
N GLY A 238 14.72 5.27 12.34
CA GLY A 238 13.77 6.36 12.61
C GLY A 238 14.25 7.43 13.61
N ARG A 239 15.41 7.23 14.28
CA ARG A 239 16.01 8.19 15.20
C ARG A 239 16.96 9.12 14.45
N MET A 240 16.89 10.42 14.71
CA MET A 240 17.81 11.39 14.09
C MET A 240 19.22 11.24 14.66
N ILE A 241 20.20 11.06 13.78
CA ILE A 241 21.63 10.90 14.12
C ILE A 241 22.51 12.04 13.60
N GLY A 242 21.93 12.99 12.87
CA GLY A 242 22.65 14.13 12.30
C GLY A 242 21.78 14.98 11.37
N ASP A 243 22.37 16.02 10.78
CA ASP A 243 21.76 16.79 9.70
C ASP A 243 22.74 17.03 8.55
N ALA A 244 22.19 17.00 7.34
CA ALA A 244 22.81 17.52 6.15
C ALA A 244 22.16 18.84 5.72
N THR A 245 22.86 19.58 4.87
CA THR A 245 22.43 20.83 4.27
C THR A 245 22.60 20.74 2.77
N LEU A 246 21.54 21.08 2.03
CA LEU A 246 21.59 21.33 0.60
C LEU A 246 21.58 22.84 0.38
N ARG A 247 22.62 23.40 -0.22
CA ARG A 247 22.78 24.82 -0.58
C ARG A 247 22.86 24.94 -2.10
N LEU A 248 21.75 25.27 -2.74
CA LEU A 248 21.74 25.63 -4.16
C LEU A 248 22.20 27.08 -4.31
N GLN A 249 23.22 27.34 -5.12
CA GLN A 249 23.76 28.70 -5.36
C GLN A 249 24.18 28.89 -6.83
N PRO A 250 24.26 30.13 -7.34
CA PRO A 250 24.85 30.39 -8.64
C PRO A 250 26.34 30.01 -8.65
N GLY A 251 26.79 29.34 -9.70
CA GLY A 251 28.20 29.10 -9.95
C GLY A 251 28.94 30.36 -10.42
N PRO A 252 30.28 30.30 -10.58
CA PRO A 252 31.07 31.41 -11.08
C PRO A 252 30.49 32.03 -12.37
N LYS A 253 30.42 33.37 -12.40
CA LYS A 253 29.79 34.18 -13.48
C LYS A 253 28.28 33.99 -13.66
N GLY A 254 27.59 33.26 -12.78
CA GLY A 254 26.13 33.10 -12.81
C GLY A 254 25.57 32.26 -13.97
N GLN A 255 26.42 31.51 -14.67
CA GLN A 255 26.06 30.75 -15.89
C GLN A 255 25.54 29.33 -15.61
N SER A 256 25.55 28.89 -14.35
CA SER A 256 25.10 27.56 -13.90
C SER A 256 24.68 27.62 -12.43
N TRP A 257 24.01 26.57 -11.96
CA TRP A 257 23.74 26.34 -10.54
C TRP A 257 24.66 25.25 -9.98
N GLN A 258 25.01 25.36 -8.71
CA GLN A 258 25.84 24.42 -7.97
C GLN A 258 25.08 23.92 -6.74
N LEU A 259 25.06 22.60 -6.52
CA LEU A 259 24.50 22.01 -5.31
C LEU A 259 25.62 21.80 -4.29
N TRP A 260 25.75 22.71 -3.34
CA TRP A 260 26.71 22.60 -2.25
C TRP A 260 26.12 21.75 -1.11
N ILE A 261 26.89 20.79 -0.62
CA ILE A 261 26.48 19.85 0.42
C ILE A 261 27.39 19.94 1.64
N GLY A 262 26.79 19.81 2.81
CA GLY A 262 27.51 19.74 4.10
C GLY A 262 26.73 18.88 5.08
N TYR A 263 27.41 18.25 6.03
CA TYR A 263 26.82 17.25 6.93
C TYR A 263 27.50 17.27 8.31
N ALA A 264 26.73 16.93 9.35
CA ALA A 264 27.24 16.67 10.69
C ALA A 264 26.45 15.51 11.31
N LEU A 265 27.15 14.51 11.82
CA LEU A 265 26.58 13.36 12.55
C LEU A 265 27.08 13.39 14.00
N ARG A 266 26.28 12.87 14.93
CA ARG A 266 26.68 12.68 16.34
C ARG A 266 27.89 11.75 16.50
N PRO A 267 28.79 11.94 17.48
CA PRO A 267 30.03 11.17 17.60
C PRO A 267 29.84 9.65 17.68
N GLU A 268 28.77 9.19 18.32
CA GLU A 268 28.52 7.78 18.65
C GLU A 268 28.08 6.94 17.44
N VAL A 269 28.00 7.54 16.25
CA VAL A 269 27.77 6.83 14.97
C VAL A 269 28.94 6.99 13.99
N TRP A 270 30.03 7.65 14.37
CA TRP A 270 31.24 7.79 13.55
C TRP A 270 31.94 6.44 13.33
N GLY A 271 32.81 6.37 12.31
CA GLY A 271 33.51 5.14 11.92
C GLY A 271 32.65 4.07 11.21
N ARG A 272 31.31 4.13 11.34
CA ARG A 272 30.35 3.13 10.83
C ARG A 272 29.98 3.27 9.35
N GLY A 273 30.68 4.09 8.57
CA GLY A 273 30.39 4.32 7.14
C GLY A 273 29.22 5.26 6.82
N LEU A 274 28.30 5.47 7.77
CA LEU A 274 27.06 6.26 7.61
C LEU A 274 27.24 7.66 6.99
N ALA A 275 28.35 8.35 7.24
CA ALA A 275 28.63 9.64 6.60
C ALA A 275 28.87 9.52 5.08
N THR A 276 29.46 8.41 4.62
CA THR A 276 29.57 8.09 3.18
C THR A 276 28.19 7.79 2.59
N GLU A 277 27.34 7.03 3.28
CA GLU A 277 25.96 6.77 2.83
C GLU A 277 25.17 8.10 2.67
N VAL A 278 25.25 9.00 3.66
CA VAL A 278 24.68 10.36 3.55
C VAL A 278 25.19 11.09 2.32
N VAL A 279 26.51 11.18 2.13
CA VAL A 279 27.07 11.96 1.01
C VAL A 279 26.78 11.32 -0.34
N THR A 280 26.76 9.99 -0.45
CA THR A 280 26.36 9.28 -1.68
C THR A 280 24.91 9.58 -2.07
N GLU A 281 23.98 9.58 -1.12
CA GLU A 281 22.57 9.92 -1.38
C GLU A 281 22.39 11.40 -1.76
N LEU A 282 23.08 12.32 -1.09
CA LEU A 282 23.08 13.76 -1.44
C LEU A 282 23.74 14.02 -2.82
N VAL A 283 24.69 13.19 -3.21
CA VAL A 283 25.29 13.19 -4.56
C VAL A 283 24.28 12.69 -5.60
N GLY A 284 23.56 11.60 -5.32
CA GLY A 284 22.48 11.10 -6.18
C GLY A 284 21.41 12.16 -6.46
N ILE A 285 20.99 12.92 -5.44
CA ILE A 285 20.06 14.05 -5.59
C ILE A 285 20.62 15.11 -6.56
N GLY A 286 21.93 15.37 -6.57
CA GLY A 286 22.56 16.27 -7.53
C GLY A 286 22.55 15.71 -8.96
N GLU A 287 22.87 14.43 -9.12
CA GLU A 287 22.86 13.72 -10.41
C GLU A 287 21.45 13.69 -11.02
N GLU A 288 20.41 13.38 -10.23
CA GLU A 288 18.99 13.41 -10.64
C GLU A 288 18.53 14.81 -11.09
N LEU A 289 19.06 15.86 -10.46
CA LEU A 289 18.76 17.26 -10.81
C LEU A 289 19.64 17.81 -11.95
N GLY A 290 20.62 17.05 -12.44
CA GLY A 290 21.60 17.52 -13.43
C GLY A 290 22.52 18.63 -12.91
N LEU A 291 22.79 18.64 -11.61
CA LEU A 291 23.56 19.67 -10.90
C LEU A 291 24.89 19.13 -10.40
N SER A 292 25.99 19.78 -10.80
CA SER A 292 27.31 19.48 -10.21
C SER A 292 27.27 19.68 -8.69
N VAL A 293 27.78 18.70 -7.96
CA VAL A 293 27.74 18.63 -6.49
C VAL A 293 29.08 19.09 -5.93
N TRP A 294 29.05 19.97 -4.94
CA TRP A 294 30.23 20.61 -4.35
C TRP A 294 30.24 20.42 -2.84
N ALA A 295 31.42 20.27 -2.25
CA ALA A 295 31.59 20.23 -0.80
C ALA A 295 32.92 20.88 -0.40
N GLU A 296 32.98 21.46 0.79
CA GLU A 296 34.20 22.03 1.37
C GLU A 296 34.48 21.46 2.75
N THR A 297 35.76 21.26 3.07
CA THR A 297 36.17 20.85 4.42
C THR A 297 37.61 21.27 4.70
N PHE A 298 37.94 21.50 5.97
CA PHE A 298 39.31 21.82 6.39
C PHE A 298 40.27 20.66 6.07
N ALA A 299 41.51 20.97 5.68
CA ALA A 299 42.49 20.00 5.22
C ALA A 299 42.88 19.01 6.33
N GLU A 300 42.80 19.42 7.59
CA GLU A 300 43.02 18.61 8.79
C GLU A 300 41.88 17.60 9.02
N ASN A 301 40.69 17.83 8.44
CA ASN A 301 39.53 16.93 8.57
C ASN A 301 39.67 15.69 7.67
N ILE A 302 40.61 14.80 8.03
CA ILE A 302 40.90 13.56 7.30
C ILE A 302 39.67 12.65 7.19
N ALA A 303 38.76 12.71 8.17
CA ALA A 303 37.53 11.92 8.17
C ALA A 303 36.56 12.39 7.06
N SER A 304 36.26 13.69 7.01
CA SER A 304 35.39 14.28 5.97
C SER A 304 35.97 14.11 4.58
N ARG A 305 37.27 14.38 4.40
CA ARG A 305 37.97 14.16 3.12
C ARG A 305 37.77 12.74 2.58
N ARG A 306 38.00 11.72 3.41
CA ARG A 306 37.79 10.30 3.05
C ARG A 306 36.33 9.96 2.77
N VAL A 307 35.37 10.68 3.35
CA VAL A 307 33.93 10.51 3.07
C VAL A 307 33.60 11.08 1.70
N LEU A 308 34.08 12.28 1.37
CA LEU A 308 33.88 12.93 0.07
C LEU A 308 34.54 12.14 -1.07
N GLU A 309 35.80 11.72 -0.86
CA GLU A 309 36.56 10.86 -1.78
C GLU A 309 35.81 9.54 -2.06
N LYS A 310 35.24 8.88 -1.03
CA LYS A 310 34.47 7.63 -1.19
C LYS A 310 33.11 7.79 -1.87
N ALA A 311 32.46 8.95 -1.72
CA ALA A 311 31.22 9.26 -2.43
C ALA A 311 31.46 9.68 -3.90
N GLY A 312 32.73 9.74 -4.33
CA GLY A 312 33.12 10.06 -5.70
C GLY A 312 33.18 11.55 -6.02
N LEU A 313 33.41 12.41 -5.01
CA LEU A 313 33.81 13.80 -5.26
C LEU A 313 35.34 13.90 -5.39
N GLU A 314 35.81 14.61 -6.41
CA GLU A 314 37.22 14.85 -6.68
C GLU A 314 37.69 16.16 -6.03
N LEU A 315 38.92 16.21 -5.50
CA LEU A 315 39.55 17.46 -5.06
C LEU A 315 39.80 18.37 -6.27
N VAL A 316 39.27 19.59 -6.25
CA VAL A 316 39.39 20.56 -7.36
C VAL A 316 40.10 21.85 -7.01
N GLU A 317 40.14 22.23 -5.73
CA GLU A 317 40.76 23.49 -5.27
C GLU A 317 41.21 23.37 -3.81
N GLU A 318 42.29 24.08 -3.45
CA GLU A 318 42.69 24.33 -2.07
C GLU A 318 42.70 25.84 -1.82
N VAL A 319 42.01 26.29 -0.77
CA VAL A 319 41.75 27.72 -0.50
C VAL A 319 42.14 28.02 0.95
N LEU A 320 42.89 29.10 1.20
CA LEU A 320 43.19 29.54 2.56
C LEU A 320 42.02 30.40 3.08
N ALA A 321 41.30 29.91 4.09
CA ALA A 321 40.18 30.61 4.72
C ALA A 321 40.46 30.79 6.22
N GLU A 322 40.42 32.03 6.70
CA GLU A 322 40.66 32.38 8.12
C GLU A 322 41.98 31.81 8.69
N GLY A 323 43.00 31.69 7.84
CA GLY A 323 44.31 31.11 8.19
C GLY A 323 44.37 29.58 8.22
N ARG A 324 43.26 28.89 7.98
CA ARG A 324 43.16 27.42 7.84
C ARG A 324 43.11 27.03 6.37
N LEU A 325 43.64 25.87 6.02
CA LEU A 325 43.57 25.36 4.65
C LEU A 325 42.24 24.63 4.45
N CYS A 326 41.39 25.13 3.55
CA CYS A 326 40.18 24.46 3.10
C CYS A 326 40.42 23.71 1.78
N ARG A 327 39.71 22.59 1.61
CA ARG A 327 39.72 21.77 0.39
C ARG A 327 38.33 21.73 -0.20
N VAL A 328 38.22 22.09 -1.49
CA VAL A 328 36.97 22.07 -2.24
C VAL A 328 36.93 20.83 -3.11
N PHE A 329 35.86 20.05 -2.96
CA PHE A 329 35.60 18.81 -3.67
C PHE A 329 34.39 18.99 -4.60
N ARG A 330 34.39 18.31 -5.75
CA ARG A 330 33.32 18.38 -6.75
C ARG A 330 33.06 17.03 -7.40
N LYS A 331 31.77 16.70 -7.64
CA LYS A 331 31.34 15.75 -8.67
C LYS A 331 30.60 16.50 -9.79
N ARG A 332 30.71 16.03 -11.03
CA ARG A 332 30.04 16.64 -12.19
C ARG A 332 28.61 16.15 -12.32
#